data_AF-W7PY31-F1
#
_entry.id   AF-W7PY31-F1
#
_cell.length_a   1.000
_cell.length_b   1.000
_cell.length_c   1.000
_cell.angle_alpha   90.00
_cell.angle_beta   90.00
_cell.angle_gamma   90.00
#
_symmetry.space_group_name_H-M   'P 1'
#
loop_
_entity.id
_entity.type
_entity.pdbx_description
1 polymer ?
#
loop_
_entity_poly.entity_id
_entity_poly.type
_entity_poly.pdbx_seq_one_letter_code
_entity_poly.pdbx_strand_id
1 'polypeptide(L)'
;MLAHSPVLPSSPRRPIGENHFERFAMQPRISMITLGVHDLERSVHFYEQGLGLPRMESPPEVAFFTLNGSWLGLYGREELAEDAGVTSQGSGFSGITLAHNLGSEAEVDALMAQAVAAGATLVKPAEKVFWGGYSGYFADPDGYLWEVAHNPFGWIGPSDTGT
;
A
#
# COMPACT_ATOMS: atom_id res chain seq x y z
N MET A 1 -27.44 -33.30 24.99
CA MET A 1 -28.35 -32.16 25.26
C MET A 1 -28.04 -31.12 24.20
N LEU A 2 -28.92 -30.97 23.21
CA LEU A 2 -28.72 -30.14 22.01
C LEU A 2 -28.97 -28.67 22.35
N ALA A 3 -28.03 -27.78 22.02
CA ALA A 3 -28.21 -26.34 22.15
C ALA A 3 -28.88 -25.79 20.88
N HIS A 4 -30.06 -25.21 21.03
CA HIS A 4 -30.79 -24.51 19.97
C HIS A 4 -30.20 -23.11 19.74
N SER A 5 -29.78 -22.82 18.52
CA SER A 5 -29.45 -21.45 18.08
C SER A 5 -30.72 -20.63 17.84
N PRO A 6 -30.76 -19.33 18.21
CA PRO A 6 -31.92 -18.48 17.95
C PRO A 6 -31.95 -18.03 16.49
N VAL A 7 -33.12 -18.12 15.86
CA VAL A 7 -33.42 -17.61 14.51
C VAL A 7 -33.78 -16.13 14.62
N LEU A 8 -33.06 -15.25 13.92
CA LEU A 8 -33.39 -13.83 13.80
C LEU A 8 -34.55 -13.64 12.79
N PRO A 9 -35.47 -12.68 13.03
CA PRO A 9 -36.57 -12.42 12.11
C PRO A 9 -36.07 -11.80 10.80
N SER A 10 -36.56 -12.31 9.67
CA SER A 10 -36.30 -11.77 8.34
C SER A 10 -36.99 -10.43 8.15
N SER A 11 -36.23 -9.37 7.86
CA SER A 11 -36.76 -8.05 7.51
C SER A 11 -37.50 -8.08 6.15
N PRO A 12 -38.64 -7.39 5.99
CA PRO A 12 -39.33 -7.31 4.70
C PRO A 12 -38.55 -6.45 3.69
N ARG A 13 -38.50 -6.91 2.43
CA ARG A 13 -37.86 -6.19 1.30
C ARG A 13 -38.58 -4.85 1.05
N ARG A 14 -37.82 -3.77 0.87
CA ARG A 14 -38.31 -2.53 0.26
C ARG A 14 -37.95 -2.51 -1.24
N PRO A 15 -38.89 -2.25 -2.17
CA PRO A 15 -38.56 -1.82 -3.52
C PRO A 15 -38.48 -0.29 -3.51
N ILE A 16 -37.29 0.28 -3.67
CA ILE A 16 -37.13 1.74 -3.81
C ILE A 16 -36.09 1.98 -4.91
N GLY A 17 -36.46 2.81 -5.88
CA GLY A 17 -35.69 3.12 -7.07
C GLY A 17 -34.26 3.54 -6.77
N GLU A 18 -33.35 3.20 -7.69
CA GLU A 18 -31.95 3.61 -7.66
C GLU A 18 -31.87 5.13 -7.49
N ASN A 19 -31.47 5.56 -6.30
CA ASN A 19 -31.16 6.97 -6.07
C ASN A 19 -29.99 7.33 -6.98
N HIS A 20 -30.22 8.22 -7.95
CA HIS A 20 -29.18 8.74 -8.85
C HIS A 20 -27.95 9.29 -8.10
N PHE A 21 -28.09 9.65 -6.81
CA PHE A 21 -27.00 10.03 -5.92
C PHE A 21 -25.99 8.91 -5.63
N GLU A 22 -26.39 7.64 -5.58
CA GLU A 22 -25.46 6.52 -5.35
C GLU A 22 -24.51 6.30 -6.53
N ARG A 23 -24.87 6.75 -7.75
CA ARG A 23 -24.01 6.66 -8.94
C ARG A 23 -22.89 7.70 -8.98
N PHE A 24 -22.94 8.74 -8.15
CA PHE A 24 -21.94 9.83 -8.12
C PHE A 24 -21.18 9.95 -6.80
N ALA A 25 -21.45 9.09 -5.82
CA ALA A 25 -20.66 9.03 -4.58
C ALA A 25 -19.29 8.39 -4.84
N MET A 26 -18.29 8.77 -4.03
CA MET A 26 -16.96 8.17 -4.08
C MET A 26 -17.05 6.67 -3.83
N GLN A 27 -16.54 5.87 -4.76
CA GLN A 27 -16.41 4.43 -4.60
C GLN A 27 -15.18 4.15 -3.74
N PRO A 28 -15.26 3.29 -2.70
CA PRO A 28 -14.16 3.05 -1.76
C PRO A 28 -13.02 2.25 -2.41
N ARG A 29 -12.27 2.92 -3.30
CA ARG A 29 -11.21 2.35 -4.12
C ARG A 29 -10.10 3.36 -4.30
N ILE A 30 -8.87 2.90 -4.14
CA ILE A 30 -7.67 3.59 -4.57
C ILE A 30 -7.16 2.84 -5.80
N SER A 31 -7.23 3.48 -6.97
CA SER A 31 -6.70 2.87 -8.21
C SER A 31 -5.19 3.06 -8.32
N MET A 32 -4.67 4.15 -7.76
CA MET A 32 -3.26 4.51 -7.86
C MET A 32 -2.82 5.34 -6.67
N ILE A 33 -1.59 5.11 -6.23
CA ILE A 33 -0.87 5.98 -5.30
C ILE A 33 0.37 6.46 -6.05
N THR A 34 0.61 7.78 -6.08
CA THR A 34 1.80 8.35 -6.70
C THR A 34 2.72 8.94 -5.65
N LEU A 35 3.99 8.56 -5.66
CA LEU A 35 5.04 9.09 -4.80
C LEU A 35 5.85 10.14 -5.57
N GLY A 36 6.08 11.28 -4.93
CA GLY A 36 6.92 12.37 -5.44
C GLY A 36 8.37 12.12 -5.07
N VAL A 37 9.19 11.70 -6.03
CA VAL A 37 10.58 11.27 -5.81
C VAL A 37 11.57 12.31 -6.31
N HIS A 38 12.71 12.43 -5.64
CA HIS A 38 13.78 13.37 -6.01
C HIS A 38 14.67 12.85 -7.13
N ASP A 39 14.79 11.53 -7.26
CA ASP A 39 15.59 10.86 -8.28
C ASP A 39 14.79 9.66 -8.82
N LEU A 40 14.15 9.86 -9.97
CA LEU A 40 13.26 8.86 -10.56
C LEU A 40 14.02 7.57 -10.92
N GLU A 41 15.24 7.66 -11.44
CA GLU A 41 16.01 6.49 -11.84
C GLU A 41 16.40 5.65 -10.60
N ARG A 42 16.86 6.31 -9.53
CA ARG A 42 17.17 5.65 -8.26
C ARG A 42 15.96 4.96 -7.67
N SER A 43 14.79 5.62 -7.68
CA SER A 43 13.57 5.06 -7.12
C SER A 43 13.01 3.94 -8.00
N VAL A 44 13.08 4.05 -9.32
CA VAL A 44 12.78 2.95 -10.24
C VAL A 44 13.66 1.73 -9.97
N HIS A 45 14.97 1.92 -9.82
CA HIS A 45 15.88 0.81 -9.51
C HIS A 45 15.50 0.12 -8.18
N PHE A 46 15.17 0.91 -7.15
CA PHE A 46 14.74 0.38 -5.86
C PHE A 46 13.47 -0.48 -5.97
N TYR A 47 12.40 0.05 -6.59
CA TYR A 47 11.12 -0.67 -6.68
C TYR A 47 11.17 -1.83 -7.69
N GLU A 48 11.78 -1.64 -8.87
CA GLU A 48 11.83 -2.64 -9.93
C GLU A 48 12.84 -3.76 -9.64
N GLN A 49 14.10 -3.40 -9.40
CA GLN A 49 15.19 -4.37 -9.28
C GLN A 49 15.40 -4.81 -7.83
N GLY A 50 15.20 -3.90 -6.89
CA GLY A 50 15.37 -4.17 -5.46
C GLY A 50 14.20 -4.95 -4.86
N LEU A 51 12.98 -4.44 -5.02
CA LEU A 51 11.77 -5.06 -4.50
C LEU A 51 11.08 -6.01 -5.48
N GLY A 52 11.46 -5.99 -6.77
CA GLY A 52 10.92 -6.91 -7.77
C GLY A 52 9.53 -6.54 -8.27
N LEU A 53 9.09 -5.29 -8.11
CA LEU A 53 7.77 -4.88 -8.56
C LEU A 53 7.71 -4.89 -10.11
N PRO A 54 6.64 -5.43 -10.71
CA PRO A 54 6.46 -5.43 -12.15
C PRO A 54 6.21 -4.01 -12.68
N ARG A 55 7.15 -3.51 -13.49
CA ARG A 55 7.07 -2.18 -14.11
C ARG A 55 6.31 -2.23 -15.44
N MET A 56 5.49 -1.21 -15.68
CA MET A 56 4.83 -0.94 -16.96
C MET A 56 5.68 -0.06 -17.86
N GLU A 57 5.54 -0.23 -19.18
CA GLU A 57 6.07 0.73 -20.15
C GLU A 57 5.48 2.13 -19.87
N SER A 58 6.34 3.13 -19.82
CA SER A 58 6.03 4.50 -19.40
C SER A 58 6.98 5.50 -20.08
N PRO A 59 6.55 6.77 -20.26
CA PRO A 59 7.45 7.86 -20.64
C PRO A 59 8.61 8.01 -19.64
N PRO A 60 9.75 8.59 -20.02
CA PRO A 60 10.93 8.67 -19.15
C PRO A 60 10.73 9.52 -17.89
N GLU A 61 9.71 10.39 -17.83
CA GLU A 61 9.43 11.29 -16.72
C GLU A 61 8.61 10.66 -15.59
N VAL A 62 8.05 9.46 -15.80
CA VAL A 62 7.16 8.79 -14.85
C VAL A 62 7.39 7.28 -14.87
N ALA A 63 7.12 6.59 -13.76
CA ALA A 63 7.11 5.13 -13.75
C ALA A 63 5.86 4.60 -13.07
N PHE A 64 5.34 3.48 -13.57
CA PHE A 64 4.19 2.80 -12.98
C PHE A 64 4.51 1.33 -12.71
N PHE A 65 4.09 0.85 -11.54
CA PHE A 65 4.24 -0.53 -11.11
C PHE A 65 2.85 -1.13 -10.87
N THR A 66 2.60 -2.32 -11.42
CA THR A 66 1.34 -3.02 -11.16
C THR A 66 1.37 -3.66 -9.77
N LEU A 67 0.35 -3.35 -8.97
CA LEU A 67 0.06 -4.05 -7.73
C LEU A 67 -1.20 -4.90 -7.93
N ASN A 68 -1.56 -5.67 -6.91
CA ASN A 68 -2.77 -6.48 -6.95
C ASN A 68 -4.03 -5.62 -6.75
N GLY A 69 -4.58 -5.08 -7.86
CA GLY A 69 -5.80 -4.28 -7.88
C GLY A 69 -5.60 -2.76 -7.85
N SER A 70 -4.37 -2.27 -7.82
CA SER A 70 -4.00 -0.85 -7.89
C SER A 70 -2.62 -0.67 -8.53
N TRP A 71 -2.18 0.57 -8.73
CA TRP A 71 -0.83 0.88 -9.23
C TRP A 71 -0.04 1.74 -8.23
N LEU A 72 1.28 1.58 -8.23
CA LEU A 72 2.21 2.53 -7.63
C LEU A 72 2.83 3.36 -8.74
N GLY A 73 2.66 4.69 -8.67
CA GLY A 73 3.29 5.65 -9.56
C GLY A 73 4.49 6.31 -8.88
N LEU A 74 5.54 6.57 -9.64
CA LEU A 74 6.65 7.44 -9.26
C LEU A 74 6.67 8.63 -10.22
N TYR A 75 6.70 9.84 -9.68
CA TYR A 75 6.81 11.06 -10.45
C TYR A 75 7.76 12.03 -9.76
N GLY A 76 8.45 12.88 -10.52
CA GLY A 76 9.36 13.86 -9.95
C GLY A 76 8.64 14.74 -8.92
N ARG A 77 9.28 15.01 -7.78
CA ARG A 77 8.62 15.66 -6.64
C ARG A 77 8.19 17.09 -6.96
N GLU A 78 9.01 17.83 -7.69
CA GLU A 78 8.65 19.16 -8.19
C GLU A 78 7.46 19.09 -9.15
N GLU A 79 7.50 18.18 -10.12
CA GLU A 79 6.50 18.04 -11.17
C GLU A 79 5.17 17.54 -10.62
N LEU A 80 5.18 16.62 -9.65
CA LEU A 80 3.96 16.15 -8.96
C LEU A 80 3.33 17.28 -8.13
N ALA A 81 4.15 18.10 -7.46
CA ALA A 81 3.65 19.24 -6.70
C ALA A 81 3.07 20.33 -7.62
N GLU A 82 3.72 20.58 -8.77
CA GLU A 82 3.23 21.48 -9.80
C GLU A 82 1.89 21.01 -10.37
N ASP A 83 1.77 19.72 -10.73
CA ASP A 83 0.52 19.11 -11.21
C ASP A 83 -0.62 19.25 -10.17
N ALA A 84 -0.29 19.05 -8.89
CA ALA A 84 -1.24 19.24 -7.78
C ALA A 84 -1.51 20.71 -7.42
N GLY A 85 -0.78 21.68 -7.98
CA GLY A 85 -0.92 23.10 -7.67
C GLY A 85 -0.48 23.49 -6.25
N VAL A 86 0.45 22.73 -5.65
CA VAL A 86 0.94 22.95 -4.29
C VAL A 86 2.46 23.16 -4.27
N THR A 87 3.01 23.57 -3.12
CA THR A 87 4.45 23.68 -2.97
C THR A 87 5.10 22.30 -2.85
N SER A 88 6.24 22.11 -3.50
CA SER A 88 7.12 20.95 -3.27
C SER A 88 7.91 21.06 -1.97
N GLN A 89 7.71 22.06 -1.12
CA GLN A 89 8.46 22.19 0.13
C GLN A 89 7.93 21.26 1.22
N GLY A 90 8.84 20.67 2.01
CA GLY A 90 8.52 19.78 3.13
C GLY A 90 9.59 18.71 3.31
N SER A 91 9.80 18.27 4.55
CA SER A 91 10.78 17.24 4.92
C SER A 91 10.35 16.53 6.21
N GLY A 92 10.77 15.28 6.38
CA GLY A 92 10.41 14.47 7.55
C GLY A 92 9.19 13.59 7.28
N PHE A 93 8.47 13.20 8.34
CA PHE A 93 7.35 12.27 8.22
C PHE A 93 6.21 12.87 7.39
N SER A 94 5.86 12.21 6.29
CA SER A 94 4.81 12.62 5.35
C SER A 94 3.38 12.41 5.85
N GLY A 95 3.20 11.83 7.05
CA GLY A 95 1.89 11.56 7.64
C GLY A 95 1.18 10.34 7.06
N ILE A 96 1.86 9.55 6.20
CA ILE A 96 1.33 8.34 5.58
C ILE A 96 2.31 7.18 5.68
N THR A 97 1.80 5.96 5.59
CA THR A 97 2.58 4.73 5.44
C THR A 97 1.92 3.86 4.37
N LEU A 98 2.73 3.13 3.60
CA LEU A 98 2.27 2.08 2.70
C LEU A 98 2.45 0.73 3.40
N ALA A 99 1.37 -0.02 3.60
CA ALA A 99 1.44 -1.27 4.37
C ALA A 99 1.40 -2.49 3.45
N HIS A 100 2.28 -3.46 3.71
CA HIS A 100 2.27 -4.79 3.12
C HIS A 100 2.14 -5.84 4.22
N ASN A 101 1.00 -6.53 4.26
CA ASN A 101 0.76 -7.60 5.21
C ASN A 101 1.17 -8.95 4.62
N LEU A 102 1.78 -9.79 5.43
CA LEU A 102 2.32 -11.10 5.06
C LEU A 102 1.73 -12.22 5.92
N GLY A 103 1.88 -13.45 5.44
CA GLY A 103 1.31 -14.65 6.06
C GLY A 103 2.00 -15.06 7.37
N SER A 104 3.22 -14.59 7.61
CA SER A 104 4.04 -14.98 8.75
C SER A 104 5.11 -13.95 9.13
N GLU A 105 5.63 -14.07 10.36
CA GLU A 105 6.74 -13.25 10.87
C GLU A 105 8.03 -13.45 10.09
N ALA A 106 8.30 -14.69 9.65
CA ALA A 106 9.48 -15.01 8.86
C ALA A 106 9.47 -14.31 7.49
N GLU A 107 8.30 -14.20 6.86
CA GLU A 107 8.16 -13.43 5.62
C GLU A 107 8.38 -11.94 5.86
N VAL A 108 7.92 -11.40 6.99
CA VAL A 108 8.20 -10.00 7.38
C VAL A 108 9.70 -9.77 7.49
N ASP A 109 10.42 -10.62 8.22
CA ASP A 109 11.87 -10.50 8.37
C ASP A 109 12.59 -10.60 7.02
N ALA A 110 12.16 -11.53 6.15
CA ALA A 110 12.75 -11.72 4.83
C ALA A 110 12.56 -10.50 3.92
N LEU A 111 11.36 -9.94 3.85
CA LEU A 111 11.08 -8.77 3.03
C LEU A 111 11.78 -7.51 3.56
N MET A 112 11.82 -7.33 4.89
CA MET A 112 12.58 -6.25 5.52
C MET A 112 14.07 -6.33 5.14
N ALA A 113 14.66 -7.53 5.17
CA ALA A 113 16.04 -7.75 4.76
C ALA A 113 16.26 -7.46 3.26
N GLN A 114 15.34 -7.89 2.39
CA GLN A 114 15.38 -7.57 0.97
C GLN A 114 15.35 -6.06 0.72
N ALA A 115 14.44 -5.33 1.36
CA ALA A 115 14.32 -3.89 1.20
C ALA A 115 15.60 -3.16 1.62
N VAL A 116 16.20 -3.54 2.75
CA VAL A 116 17.46 -2.96 3.22
C VAL A 116 18.61 -3.29 2.25
N ALA A 117 18.68 -4.51 1.73
CA ALA A 117 19.68 -4.89 0.72
C ALA A 117 19.53 -4.10 -0.59
N ALA A 118 18.29 -3.70 -0.93
CA ALA A 118 17.98 -2.84 -2.06
C ALA A 118 18.28 -1.35 -1.84
N GLY A 119 18.69 -0.95 -0.64
CA GLY A 119 19.04 0.43 -0.30
C GLY A 119 17.96 1.19 0.48
N ALA A 120 16.94 0.51 1.00
CA ALA A 120 16.02 1.12 1.97
C ALA A 120 16.75 1.47 3.27
N THR A 121 16.25 2.50 3.96
CA THR A 121 16.68 2.80 5.32
C THR A 121 15.81 2.01 6.31
N LEU A 122 16.42 1.19 7.16
CA LEU A 122 15.70 0.56 8.27
C LEU A 122 15.29 1.63 9.29
N VAL A 123 13.99 1.86 9.45
CA VAL A 123 13.45 2.88 10.37
C VAL A 123 13.06 2.26 11.70
N LYS A 124 12.40 1.11 11.65
CA LYS A 124 12.01 0.33 12.82
C LYS A 124 12.25 -1.16 12.53
N PRO A 125 13.09 -1.87 13.29
CA PRO A 125 13.20 -3.32 13.21
C PRO A 125 11.84 -3.99 13.38
N ALA A 126 11.64 -5.12 12.70
CA ALA A 126 10.43 -5.91 12.90
C ALA A 126 10.42 -6.49 14.32
N GLU A 127 9.29 -6.33 15.00
CA GLU A 127 9.12 -6.77 16.38
C GLU A 127 7.66 -7.07 16.69
N LYS A 128 7.43 -7.76 17.82
CA LYS A 128 6.09 -7.91 18.38
C LYS A 128 5.54 -6.55 18.79
N VAL A 129 4.31 -6.27 18.40
CA VAL A 129 3.66 -4.98 18.61
C VAL A 129 2.39 -5.10 19.47
N PHE A 130 2.02 -4.00 20.11
CA PHE A 130 1.00 -3.97 21.19
C PHE A 130 -0.39 -4.49 20.76
N TRP A 131 -0.70 -4.45 19.46
CA TRP A 131 -1.97 -4.93 18.91
C TRP A 131 -1.97 -6.44 18.63
N GLY A 132 -0.87 -7.15 18.92
CA GLY A 132 -0.83 -8.62 18.92
C GLY A 132 -0.27 -9.28 17.66
N GLY A 133 0.32 -8.52 16.73
CA GLY A 133 1.09 -9.08 15.61
C GLY A 133 2.55 -8.67 15.62
N TYR A 134 3.13 -8.59 14.43
CA TYR A 134 4.55 -8.38 14.23
C TYR A 134 4.76 -7.39 13.08
N SER A 135 5.44 -6.27 13.30
CA SER A 135 5.69 -5.31 12.23
C SER A 135 6.96 -4.50 12.40
N GLY A 136 7.49 -4.05 11.26
CA GLY A 136 8.64 -3.15 11.14
C GLY A 136 8.40 -2.10 10.07
N TYR A 137 9.29 -1.11 10.01
CA TYR A 137 9.23 -0.04 9.02
C TYR A 137 10.57 0.13 8.32
N PHE A 138 10.53 0.27 7.00
CA PHE A 138 11.63 0.82 6.23
C PHE A 138 11.18 2.09 5.50
N ALA A 139 12.14 2.95 5.20
CA ALA A 139 11.95 4.10 4.32
C ALA A 139 12.56 3.77 2.95
N ASP A 140 11.82 4.07 1.90
CA ASP A 140 12.35 4.05 0.53
C ASP A 140 13.44 5.13 0.32
N PRO A 141 14.04 5.23 -0.88
CA PRO A 141 15.08 6.22 -1.19
C PRO A 141 14.74 7.68 -0.88
N ASP A 142 13.46 8.03 -0.84
CA ASP A 142 12.91 9.37 -0.63
C ASP A 142 12.26 9.56 0.76
N GLY A 143 12.28 8.53 1.60
CA GLY A 143 11.77 8.59 2.97
C GLY A 143 10.31 8.18 3.13
N TYR A 144 9.65 7.66 2.08
CA TYR A 144 8.30 7.13 2.21
C TYR A 144 8.32 5.84 3.03
N LEU A 145 7.53 5.83 4.10
CA LEU A 145 7.52 4.72 5.05
C LEU A 145 6.67 3.57 4.52
N TRP A 146 7.29 2.39 4.45
CA TRP A 146 6.62 1.12 4.26
C TRP A 146 6.52 0.39 5.59
N GLU A 147 5.30 0.00 5.97
CA GLU A 147 5.07 -0.98 7.05
C GLU A 147 5.07 -2.38 6.46
N VAL A 148 5.92 -3.26 6.98
CA VAL A 148 5.83 -4.69 6.69
C VAL A 148 5.31 -5.37 7.95
N ALA A 149 4.18 -6.06 7.83
CA ALA A 149 3.46 -6.58 8.97
C ALA A 149 2.97 -8.01 8.77
N HIS A 150 2.89 -8.76 9.87
CA HIS A 150 2.05 -9.93 9.99
C HIS A 150 0.94 -9.58 10.98
N ASN A 151 -0.27 -9.36 10.45
CA ASN A 151 -1.46 -9.10 11.24
C ASN A 151 -2.41 -10.31 11.21
N PRO A 152 -2.46 -11.14 12.27
CA PRO A 152 -3.27 -12.35 12.31
C PRO A 152 -4.79 -12.07 12.40
N PHE A 153 -5.20 -10.81 12.56
CA PHE A 153 -6.60 -10.40 12.68
C PHE A 153 -7.11 -9.66 11.43
N GLY A 154 -6.20 -9.34 10.50
CA GLY A 154 -6.48 -8.50 9.34
C GLY A 154 -6.68 -9.31 8.06
N TRP A 155 -7.40 -8.73 7.11
CA TRP A 155 -7.35 -9.18 5.72
C TRP A 155 -5.99 -8.82 5.13
N ILE A 156 -5.26 -9.81 4.61
CA ILE A 156 -3.93 -9.63 4.02
C ILE A 156 -3.99 -8.92 2.66
N GLY A 157 -5.11 -9.07 1.95
CA GLY A 157 -5.27 -8.59 0.58
C GLY A 157 -5.78 -9.68 -0.36
N PRO A 158 -6.02 -9.36 -1.63
CA PRO A 158 -6.28 -10.37 -2.66
C PRO A 158 -5.06 -11.31 -2.81
N SER A 159 -5.30 -12.56 -3.21
CA SER A 159 -4.21 -13.50 -3.51
C SER A 159 -3.35 -12.98 -4.66
N ASP A 160 -2.04 -13.04 -4.53
CA ASP A 160 -1.13 -12.71 -5.62
C ASP A 160 -1.40 -13.63 -6.81
N THR A 161 -1.95 -13.08 -7.88
CA THR A 161 -2.06 -13.80 -9.13
C THR A 161 -0.66 -13.86 -9.73
N GLY A 162 -0.01 -15.03 -9.60
CA GLY A 162 1.28 -15.28 -10.22
C GLY A 162 1.28 -14.88 -11.69
N THR A 163 2.34 -14.19 -12.10
CA THR A 163 2.68 -13.91 -13.49
C THR A 163 2.90 -15.18 -14.29
#